data_AF-A0A6C0IL83-F1
#
_entry.id   AF-A0A6C0IL83-F1
#
_cell.length_a   1.000
_cell.length_b   1.000
_cell.length_c   1.000
_cell.angle_alpha   90.00
_cell.angle_beta   90.00
_cell.angle_gamma   90.00
#
_symmetry.space_group_name_H-M   'P 1'
#
loop_
_entity.id
_entity.type
_entity.pdbx_description
1 polymer ?
#
loop_
_entity_poly.entity_id
_entity_poly.type
_entity_poly.pdbx_seq_one_letter_code
_entity_poly.pdbx_strand_id
1 'polypeptide(L)'
;MYDYIFTIGYFDRSHKRDIALLKKLTSTCNKLIIGIYEDDSSIEKATTPTDLQSLEMRKKNIEQYADDMFVINSVDPTDAIKEYLSTRFSDYESIHVGYSSTNEKVVAPVSENAVPLFFIHNHKDTFDYVYKDKNLIVRRTDADCGWGQNLIAYPKNWCCMLADENCDLPGKDYISSIMPIKVYNLNYKDDRVGLMNYILEQVVDILNDHHIPYYLDCGTLLGCIRENALMKHDSDVDVTIHLSMWNKLNSIDFNKYGLKRTRTMEGSSGYLISVKTSYADLYCDIYANPAFPLVIEKTMNGNVYSVPTNSELYLTQLYGDWRVPSGKHADWPNLFYNKLVTSDYSKYWDLNYEITKKAK
;
A
#
# COMPACT_ATOMS: atom_id res chain seq x y z
N MET A 1 -6.70 -10.63 -1.51
CA MET A 1 -7.99 -9.94 -1.68
C MET A 1 -8.67 -9.94 -0.32
N TYR A 2 -9.11 -8.78 0.17
CA TYR A 2 -9.81 -8.63 1.45
C TYR A 2 -11.23 -9.18 1.36
N ASP A 3 -11.80 -9.70 2.44
CA ASP A 3 -13.20 -10.16 2.41
C ASP A 3 -14.17 -8.98 2.31
N TYR A 4 -13.87 -7.91 3.05
CA TYR A 4 -14.61 -6.66 3.02
C TYR A 4 -13.63 -5.48 3.01
N ILE A 5 -13.99 -4.40 2.33
CA ILE A 5 -13.38 -3.09 2.50
C ILE A 5 -14.49 -2.09 2.81
N PHE A 6 -14.22 -1.19 3.76
CA PHE A 6 -15.09 -0.07 4.07
C PHE A 6 -14.46 1.20 3.52
N THR A 7 -15.26 2.10 3.00
CA THR A 7 -14.80 3.46 2.67
C THR A 7 -15.88 4.43 3.04
N ILE A 8 -15.49 5.59 3.53
CA ILE A 8 -16.44 6.65 3.85
C ILE A 8 -16.03 7.95 3.17
N GLY A 9 -17.03 8.73 2.80
CA GLY A 9 -16.81 10.00 2.15
C GLY A 9 -18.12 10.65 1.74
N TYR A 10 -18.01 11.86 1.20
CA TYR A 10 -19.14 12.57 0.61
C TYR A 10 -19.45 12.07 -0.79
N PHE A 11 -18.41 11.72 -1.56
CA PHE A 11 -18.50 11.31 -2.97
C PHE A 11 -19.25 12.33 -3.84
N ASP A 12 -19.16 13.61 -3.49
CA ASP A 12 -19.83 14.70 -4.20
C ASP A 12 -19.13 15.03 -5.52
N ARG A 13 -19.95 15.35 -6.54
CA ARG A 13 -19.55 15.53 -7.95
C ARG A 13 -18.84 14.34 -8.60
N SER A 14 -18.72 13.20 -7.89
CA SER A 14 -18.11 11.94 -8.34
C SER A 14 -16.92 12.20 -9.25
N HIS A 15 -15.99 13.02 -8.74
CA HIS A 15 -14.82 13.38 -9.48
C HIS A 15 -14.11 12.09 -9.90
N LYS A 16 -13.46 12.09 -11.07
CA LYS A 16 -12.75 10.90 -11.61
C LYS A 16 -11.83 10.20 -10.60
N ARG A 17 -11.45 10.89 -9.51
CA ARG A 17 -10.69 10.41 -8.36
C ARG A 17 -11.46 9.42 -7.49
N ASP A 18 -12.65 9.77 -7.02
CA ASP A 18 -13.51 8.90 -6.20
C ASP A 18 -13.81 7.60 -6.94
N ILE A 19 -14.15 7.71 -8.23
CA ILE A 19 -14.41 6.55 -9.09
C ILE A 19 -13.16 5.68 -9.24
N ALA A 20 -11.97 6.27 -9.36
CA ALA A 20 -10.72 5.51 -9.46
C ALA A 20 -10.40 4.79 -8.15
N LEU A 21 -10.62 5.44 -7.00
CA LEU A 21 -10.50 4.84 -5.68
C LEU A 21 -11.44 3.64 -5.53
N LEU A 22 -12.74 3.83 -5.82
CA LEU A 22 -13.75 2.78 -5.72
C LEU A 22 -13.47 1.60 -6.64
N LYS A 23 -12.95 1.84 -7.86
CA LYS A 23 -12.51 0.78 -8.78
C LYS A 23 -11.31 -0.03 -8.26
N LYS A 24 -10.35 0.64 -7.62
CA LYS A 24 -9.22 -0.04 -6.96
C LYS A 24 -9.70 -0.84 -5.75
N LEU A 25 -10.63 -0.31 -4.98
CA LEU A 25 -11.18 -1.01 -3.83
C LEU A 25 -11.93 -2.27 -4.23
N THR A 26 -12.81 -2.17 -5.23
CA THR A 26 -13.51 -3.32 -5.79
C THR A 26 -12.57 -4.39 -6.36
N SER A 27 -11.39 -4.03 -6.89
CA SER A 27 -10.43 -5.04 -7.36
C SER A 27 -9.59 -5.68 -6.24
N THR A 28 -9.63 -5.14 -5.02
CA THR A 28 -8.82 -5.60 -3.89
C THR A 28 -9.64 -6.28 -2.79
N CYS A 29 -10.97 -6.28 -2.91
CA CYS A 29 -11.87 -6.95 -1.97
C CYS A 29 -12.95 -7.79 -2.65
N ASN A 30 -13.54 -8.72 -1.88
CA ASN A 30 -14.70 -9.49 -2.30
C ASN A 30 -15.99 -8.66 -2.20
N LYS A 31 -16.08 -7.75 -1.21
CA LYS A 31 -17.22 -6.86 -0.99
C LYS A 31 -16.78 -5.45 -0.59
N LEU A 32 -17.24 -4.44 -1.31
CA LEU A 32 -17.02 -3.03 -0.99
C LEU A 32 -18.25 -2.42 -0.31
N ILE A 33 -18.08 -1.89 0.90
CA ILE A 33 -19.13 -1.23 1.67
C ILE A 33 -18.82 0.26 1.75
N ILE A 34 -19.79 1.11 1.39
CA ILE A 34 -19.60 2.56 1.31
C ILE A 34 -20.50 3.30 2.30
N GLY A 35 -19.90 4.04 3.24
CA GLY A 35 -20.60 4.99 4.10
C GLY A 35 -20.63 6.39 3.47
N ILE A 36 -21.82 6.94 3.27
CA ILE A 36 -22.00 8.26 2.65
C ILE A 36 -22.52 9.27 3.67
N TYR A 37 -21.85 10.43 3.77
CA TYR A 37 -22.35 11.56 4.56
C TYR A 37 -23.64 12.17 3.98
N GLU A 38 -24.65 12.39 4.84
CA GLU A 38 -25.97 12.91 4.47
C GLU A 38 -25.94 14.38 4.06
N ASP A 39 -25.21 15.25 4.77
CA ASP A 39 -25.33 16.71 4.70
C ASP A 39 -24.03 17.51 4.95
N ASP A 40 -24.12 18.84 4.76
CA ASP A 40 -23.04 19.84 4.93
C ASP A 40 -22.59 20.07 6.38
N SER A 41 -23.32 19.55 7.37
CA SER A 41 -23.03 19.81 8.79
C SER A 41 -21.73 19.18 9.28
N SER A 42 -21.12 18.32 8.46
CA SER A 42 -19.83 17.67 8.70
C SER A 42 -18.65 18.32 7.98
N ILE A 43 -18.85 19.49 7.36
CA ILE A 43 -17.82 20.30 6.71
C ILE A 43 -17.27 21.34 7.71
N GLU A 44 -16.23 21.00 8.47
CA GLU A 44 -15.25 22.04 8.82
C GLU A 44 -14.24 22.14 7.67
N LYS A 45 -14.53 23.09 6.77
CA LYS A 45 -13.73 23.55 5.62
C LYS A 45 -13.93 22.77 4.31
N ALA A 46 -14.25 23.58 3.29
CA ALA A 46 -13.96 23.40 1.86
C ALA A 46 -15.13 23.07 0.92
N THR A 47 -16.24 23.82 0.94
CA THR A 47 -16.87 24.47 -0.25
C THR A 47 -18.10 25.27 0.16
N THR A 48 -18.48 26.28 -0.62
CA THR A 48 -19.75 27.01 -0.42
C THR A 48 -20.97 26.06 -0.54
N PRO A 49 -21.93 26.07 0.40
CA PRO A 49 -23.07 25.12 0.50
C PRO A 49 -24.01 25.01 -0.72
N THR A 50 -23.88 25.88 -1.71
CA THR A 50 -24.85 26.02 -2.81
C THR A 50 -24.67 25.01 -3.95
N ASP A 51 -23.68 24.12 -3.86
CA ASP A 51 -23.07 23.46 -5.01
C ASP A 51 -23.00 21.92 -4.93
N LEU A 52 -23.49 21.32 -3.82
CA LEU A 52 -23.50 19.86 -3.59
C LEU A 52 -24.67 19.16 -4.28
N GLN A 53 -24.41 17.95 -4.79
CA GLN A 53 -25.47 17.07 -5.30
C GLN A 53 -26.28 16.46 -4.15
N SER A 54 -27.57 16.19 -4.41
CA SER A 54 -28.42 15.52 -3.43
C SER A 54 -27.84 14.15 -3.05
N LEU A 55 -28.10 13.70 -1.81
CA LEU A 55 -27.69 12.37 -1.34
C LEU A 55 -28.08 11.26 -2.31
N GLU A 56 -29.29 11.34 -2.87
CA GLU A 56 -29.80 10.39 -3.86
C GLU A 56 -28.99 10.39 -5.16
N MET A 57 -28.56 11.56 -5.65
CA MET A 57 -27.67 11.63 -6.82
C MET A 57 -26.29 11.05 -6.51
N ARG A 58 -25.72 11.36 -5.34
CA ARG A 58 -24.40 10.84 -4.92
C ARG A 58 -24.41 9.32 -4.77
N LYS A 59 -25.45 8.76 -4.13
CA LYS A 59 -25.68 7.31 -4.04
C LYS A 59 -25.72 6.68 -5.43
N LYS A 60 -26.57 7.21 -6.32
CA LYS A 60 -26.73 6.70 -7.67
C LYS A 60 -25.42 6.70 -8.48
N ASN A 61 -24.56 7.69 -8.28
CA ASN A 61 -23.30 7.75 -9.03
C ASN A 61 -22.32 6.64 -8.64
N ILE A 62 -22.38 6.15 -7.39
CA ILE A 62 -21.41 5.20 -6.85
C ILE A 62 -21.99 3.81 -6.55
N GLU A 63 -23.31 3.63 -6.65
CA GLU A 63 -24.01 2.35 -6.36
C GLU A 63 -23.41 1.17 -7.15
N GLN A 64 -22.95 1.40 -8.37
CA GLN A 64 -22.34 0.37 -9.23
C GLN A 64 -21.02 -0.19 -8.68
N TYR A 65 -20.38 0.49 -7.73
CA TYR A 65 -19.13 0.07 -7.11
C TYR A 65 -19.35 -0.53 -5.71
N ALA A 66 -20.52 -0.32 -5.11
CA ALA A 66 -20.81 -0.74 -3.75
C ALA A 66 -21.59 -2.05 -3.75
N ASP A 67 -21.16 -3.01 -2.92
CA ASP A 67 -21.95 -4.18 -2.57
C ASP A 67 -23.04 -3.83 -1.54
N ASP A 68 -22.77 -2.86 -0.67
CA ASP A 68 -23.74 -2.30 0.27
C ASP A 68 -23.37 -0.87 0.67
N MET A 69 -24.34 -0.12 1.18
CA MET A 69 -24.19 1.30 1.49
C MET A 69 -24.92 1.66 2.78
N PHE A 70 -24.34 2.58 3.55
CA PHE A 70 -24.99 3.19 4.72
C PHE A 70 -24.83 4.70 4.75
N VAL A 71 -25.70 5.37 5.48
CA VAL A 71 -25.72 6.83 5.59
C VAL A 71 -25.08 7.24 6.89
N ILE A 72 -24.31 8.33 6.86
CA ILE A 72 -23.65 8.94 8.01
C ILE A 72 -24.25 10.32 8.20
N ASN A 73 -24.91 10.54 9.33
CA ASN A 73 -25.76 11.69 9.63
C ASN A 73 -25.11 12.66 10.64
N SER A 74 -23.84 12.43 10.96
CA SER A 74 -23.07 13.21 11.93
C SER A 74 -21.62 13.33 11.49
N VAL A 75 -20.93 14.37 11.97
CA VAL A 75 -19.49 14.58 11.73
C VAL A 75 -18.66 13.36 12.13
N ASP A 76 -18.98 12.76 13.27
CA ASP A 76 -18.40 11.49 13.72
C ASP A 76 -19.16 10.30 13.12
N PRO A 77 -18.54 9.46 12.28
CA PRO A 77 -19.18 8.29 11.65
C PRO A 77 -19.34 7.10 12.61
N THR A 78 -18.81 7.17 13.83
CA THR A 78 -18.72 6.05 14.77
C THR A 78 -20.04 5.33 15.00
N ASP A 79 -21.12 6.06 15.27
CA ASP A 79 -22.40 5.43 15.62
C ASP A 79 -23.11 4.84 14.40
N ALA A 80 -23.00 5.48 13.23
CA ALA A 80 -23.49 4.91 11.97
C ALA A 80 -22.76 3.60 11.62
N ILE A 81 -21.44 3.54 11.84
CA ILE A 81 -20.65 2.32 11.64
C ILE A 81 -21.09 1.22 12.63
N LYS A 82 -21.26 1.54 13.93
CA LYS A 82 -21.74 0.58 14.93
C LYS A 82 -23.09 0.00 14.54
N GLU A 83 -24.03 0.86 14.16
CA GLU A 83 -25.37 0.45 13.77
C GLU A 83 -25.32 -0.47 12.55
N TYR A 84 -24.61 -0.05 11.49
CA TYR A 84 -24.45 -0.85 10.29
C TYR A 84 -23.83 -2.22 10.58
N LEU A 85 -22.74 -2.28 11.35
CA LEU A 85 -22.10 -3.53 11.72
C LEU A 85 -23.04 -4.44 12.52
N SER A 86 -23.73 -3.89 13.51
CA SER A 86 -24.64 -4.66 14.38
C SER A 86 -25.88 -5.21 13.65
N THR A 87 -26.30 -4.57 12.56
CA THR A 87 -27.50 -4.95 11.80
C THR A 87 -27.19 -5.85 10.62
N ARG A 88 -26.04 -5.69 9.97
CA ARG A 88 -25.67 -6.44 8.76
C ARG A 88 -24.85 -7.68 9.02
N PHE A 89 -24.29 -7.81 10.21
CA PHE A 89 -23.42 -8.90 10.54
C PHE A 89 -23.81 -9.50 11.90
N SER A 90 -24.67 -10.51 11.82
CA SER A 90 -25.25 -11.18 12.98
C SER A 90 -24.38 -12.32 13.55
N ASP A 91 -23.39 -12.80 12.78
CA ASP A 91 -22.58 -13.98 13.11
C ASP A 91 -21.08 -13.70 12.94
N TYR A 92 -20.60 -12.77 13.74
CA TYR A 92 -19.18 -12.54 13.90
C TYR A 92 -18.69 -13.44 15.04
N GLU A 93 -18.10 -14.60 14.75
CA GLU A 93 -17.44 -15.46 15.75
C GLU A 93 -16.16 -14.78 16.28
N SER A 94 -16.34 -13.63 16.94
CA SER A 94 -15.36 -13.05 17.82
C SER A 94 -15.13 -14.01 18.96
N ILE A 95 -13.86 -14.19 19.33
CA ILE A 95 -13.52 -15.03 20.47
C ILE A 95 -13.48 -14.12 21.68
N HIS A 96 -14.46 -14.29 22.58
CA HIS A 96 -14.47 -13.57 23.85
C HIS A 96 -13.35 -14.08 24.74
N VAL A 97 -12.29 -13.29 24.87
CA VAL A 97 -11.15 -13.63 25.73
C VAL A 97 -11.44 -13.16 27.15
N GLY A 98 -12.07 -12.01 27.36
CA GLY A 98 -12.39 -11.44 28.67
C GLY A 98 -11.16 -10.95 29.45
N TYR A 99 -11.29 -10.77 30.77
CA TYR A 99 -10.20 -10.36 31.66
C TYR A 99 -9.34 -11.54 32.12
N SER A 100 -8.11 -11.31 32.57
CA SER A 100 -7.26 -12.32 33.20
C SER A 100 -6.58 -11.80 34.46
N SER A 101 -6.48 -12.64 35.49
CA SER A 101 -5.69 -12.33 36.69
C SER A 101 -4.20 -12.65 36.52
N THR A 102 -3.85 -13.39 35.46
CA THR A 102 -2.51 -13.83 35.10
C THR A 102 -2.10 -13.29 33.74
N ASN A 103 -0.80 -13.27 33.44
CA ASN A 103 -0.25 -12.78 32.17
C ASN A 103 -0.69 -13.60 30.93
N GLU A 104 -1.31 -14.75 31.15
CA GLU A 104 -1.88 -15.61 30.11
C GLU A 104 -3.34 -15.95 30.39
N LYS A 105 -4.10 -16.24 29.33
CA LYS A 105 -5.45 -16.79 29.40
C LYS A 105 -5.68 -17.81 28.30
N VAL A 106 -6.33 -18.91 28.67
CA VAL A 106 -6.74 -19.97 27.75
C VAL A 106 -8.23 -19.83 27.46
N VAL A 107 -8.61 -19.82 26.19
CA VAL A 107 -9.99 -19.80 25.71
C VAL A 107 -10.28 -21.11 24.98
N ALA A 108 -11.31 -21.82 25.43
CA ALA A 108 -11.60 -23.19 25.00
C ALA A 108 -13.11 -23.50 25.01
N PRO A 109 -13.59 -24.37 24.11
CA PRO A 109 -12.94 -24.81 22.87
C PRO A 109 -13.14 -23.77 21.75
N VAL A 110 -12.13 -23.57 20.91
CA VAL A 110 -12.23 -22.74 19.71
C VAL A 110 -11.71 -23.50 18.50
N SER A 111 -12.41 -23.41 17.37
CA SER A 111 -11.88 -23.90 16.10
C SER A 111 -10.65 -23.09 15.73
N GLU A 112 -9.57 -23.77 15.33
CA GLU A 112 -8.39 -23.09 14.82
C GLU A 112 -8.79 -22.25 13.60
N ASN A 113 -8.59 -20.94 13.71
CA ASN A 113 -8.87 -20.04 12.62
C ASN A 113 -7.62 -19.97 11.72
N ALA A 114 -7.76 -20.30 10.44
CA ALA A 114 -6.66 -20.23 9.47
C ALA A 114 -6.17 -18.79 9.23
N VAL A 115 -6.89 -17.81 9.78
CA VAL A 115 -6.65 -16.39 9.66
C VAL A 115 -6.05 -15.87 10.98
N PRO A 116 -4.99 -15.03 10.95
CA PRO A 116 -4.44 -14.44 12.16
C PRO A 116 -5.49 -13.66 12.95
N LEU A 117 -5.41 -13.63 14.27
CA LEU A 117 -6.25 -12.80 15.14
C LEU A 117 -5.63 -11.41 15.41
N PHE A 118 -6.48 -10.41 15.66
CA PHE A 118 -6.14 -9.16 16.32
C PHE A 118 -7.03 -8.96 17.55
N PHE A 119 -6.57 -8.17 18.53
CA PHE A 119 -7.28 -7.93 19.79
C PHE A 119 -7.75 -6.48 19.88
N ILE A 120 -8.99 -6.28 20.32
CA ILE A 120 -9.60 -4.96 20.52
C ILE A 120 -9.66 -4.64 22.00
N HIS A 121 -9.10 -3.50 22.41
CA HIS A 121 -9.28 -2.92 23.74
C HIS A 121 -8.83 -1.45 23.79
N ASN A 122 -9.32 -0.69 24.77
CA ASN A 122 -9.00 0.73 24.96
C ASN A 122 -7.80 0.96 25.90
N HIS A 123 -6.87 0.00 25.95
CA HIS A 123 -5.72 0.01 26.87
C HIS A 123 -4.41 -0.03 26.09
N LYS A 124 -3.29 0.38 26.70
CA LYS A 124 -1.96 0.34 26.07
C LYS A 124 -1.30 -1.04 26.09
N ASP A 125 -2.04 -2.02 26.57
CA ASP A 125 -1.62 -3.40 26.69
C ASP A 125 -1.33 -3.99 25.28
N THR A 126 -0.44 -4.97 25.20
CA THR A 126 -0.12 -5.66 23.95
C THR A 126 -0.29 -7.15 24.15
N PHE A 127 -0.67 -7.89 23.10
CA PHE A 127 -1.00 -9.30 23.21
C PHE A 127 -0.43 -10.13 22.05
N ASP A 128 0.04 -11.34 22.37
CA ASP A 128 0.30 -12.41 21.42
C ASP A 128 -0.68 -13.57 21.63
N TYR A 129 -0.67 -14.54 20.71
CA TYR A 129 -1.43 -15.76 20.88
C TYR A 129 -0.84 -16.95 20.13
N VAL A 130 -1.24 -18.14 20.60
CA VAL A 130 -0.99 -19.41 19.92
C VAL A 130 -2.23 -20.31 20.00
N TYR A 131 -2.48 -21.06 18.93
CA TYR A 131 -3.44 -22.16 18.96
C TYR A 131 -2.72 -23.44 19.41
N LYS A 132 -3.27 -24.14 20.40
CA LYS A 132 -2.75 -25.42 20.89
C LYS A 132 -3.88 -26.30 21.40
N ASP A 133 -3.96 -27.53 20.89
CA ASP A 133 -4.92 -28.54 21.34
C ASP A 133 -6.39 -28.07 21.35
N LYS A 134 -6.83 -27.35 20.32
CA LYS A 134 -8.17 -26.71 20.19
C LYS A 134 -8.45 -25.56 21.19
N ASN A 135 -7.40 -25.00 21.76
CA ASN A 135 -7.48 -23.84 22.63
C ASN A 135 -6.74 -22.66 22.00
N LEU A 136 -7.26 -21.45 22.22
CA LEU A 136 -6.54 -20.21 21.98
C LEU A 136 -5.87 -19.79 23.29
N ILE A 137 -4.55 -19.68 23.29
CA ILE A 137 -3.77 -19.16 24.42
C ILE A 137 -3.38 -17.73 24.07
N VAL A 138 -3.83 -16.77 24.87
CA VAL A 138 -3.52 -15.33 24.70
C VAL A 138 -2.58 -14.89 25.82
N ARG A 139 -1.49 -14.21 25.48
CA ARG A 139 -0.53 -13.69 26.45
C ARG A 139 -0.41 -12.18 26.31
N ARG A 140 -0.35 -11.48 27.43
CA ARG A 140 0.02 -10.06 27.48
C ARG A 140 1.54 -9.90 27.32
N THR A 141 1.98 -9.05 26.41
CA THR A 141 3.41 -8.91 26.03
C THR A 141 4.09 -7.65 26.55
N ASP A 142 3.34 -6.66 27.06
CA ASP A 142 3.90 -5.42 27.64
C ASP A 142 4.14 -5.50 29.15
N ALA A 143 3.59 -6.52 29.83
CA ALA A 143 3.73 -6.71 31.26
C ALA A 143 3.56 -8.17 31.68
N ASP A 144 4.23 -8.56 32.78
CA ASP A 144 4.16 -9.90 33.38
C ASP A 144 3.02 -10.02 34.41
N CYS A 145 1.88 -9.38 34.15
CA CYS A 145 0.71 -9.40 35.02
C CYS A 145 -0.59 -9.60 34.24
N GLY A 146 -1.68 -9.85 34.96
CA GLY A 146 -3.02 -9.93 34.36
C GLY A 146 -3.48 -8.64 33.71
N TRP A 147 -4.70 -8.69 33.18
CA TRP A 147 -5.37 -7.55 32.56
C TRP A 147 -6.83 -7.47 33.00
N GLY A 148 -7.26 -6.27 33.37
CA GLY A 148 -8.59 -6.03 33.94
C GLY A 148 -9.67 -5.78 32.89
N GLN A 149 -9.29 -5.58 31.64
CA GLN A 149 -10.20 -5.27 30.54
C GLN A 149 -10.87 -6.51 29.96
N ASN A 150 -12.04 -6.26 29.37
CA ASN A 150 -12.76 -7.27 28.60
C ASN A 150 -12.14 -7.41 27.20
N LEU A 151 -11.20 -8.33 27.02
CA LEU A 151 -10.47 -8.53 25.76
C LEU A 151 -11.30 -9.35 24.77
N ILE A 152 -11.34 -8.94 23.49
CA ILE A 152 -12.04 -9.67 22.43
C ILE A 152 -11.10 -9.84 21.23
N ALA A 153 -11.06 -11.04 20.65
CA ALA A 153 -10.21 -11.38 19.51
C ALA A 153 -11.02 -11.56 18.22
N TYR A 154 -10.48 -11.08 17.10
CA TYR A 154 -11.13 -11.05 15.79
C TYR A 154 -10.20 -11.54 14.67
N PRO A 155 -10.70 -12.21 13.62
CA PRO A 155 -9.89 -12.61 12.47
C PRO A 155 -9.42 -11.40 11.62
N LYS A 156 -8.15 -11.36 11.20
CA LYS A 156 -7.48 -10.24 10.50
C LYS A 156 -7.88 -10.00 9.04
N ASN A 157 -8.65 -10.87 8.39
CA ASN A 157 -8.97 -10.75 6.95
C ASN A 157 -9.98 -9.64 6.59
N TRP A 158 -10.33 -8.78 7.55
CA TRP A 158 -11.72 -8.37 7.61
C TRP A 158 -12.06 -6.98 7.13
N CYS A 159 -11.16 -6.01 7.18
CA CYS A 159 -11.51 -4.68 6.72
C CYS A 159 -10.30 -3.76 6.59
N CYS A 160 -10.33 -2.89 5.59
CA CYS A 160 -9.55 -1.68 5.53
C CYS A 160 -10.52 -0.50 5.35
N MET A 161 -10.36 0.59 6.10
CA MET A 161 -11.15 1.81 5.93
C MET A 161 -10.41 2.85 5.11
N LEU A 162 -10.94 3.25 3.95
CA LEU A 162 -10.39 4.35 3.16
C LEU A 162 -11.20 5.62 3.39
N ALA A 163 -10.59 6.62 4.02
CA ALA A 163 -11.16 7.95 4.16
C ALA A 163 -10.46 8.90 3.18
N ASP A 164 -11.27 9.72 2.51
CA ASP A 164 -10.80 10.85 1.72
C ASP A 164 -10.11 11.87 2.64
N GLU A 165 -8.85 12.20 2.33
CA GLU A 165 -8.03 13.33 2.77
C GLU A 165 -7.85 13.66 4.27
N ASN A 166 -8.57 13.04 5.21
CA ASN A 166 -8.50 13.40 6.63
C ASN A 166 -7.77 12.35 7.49
N CYS A 167 -6.48 12.58 7.72
CA CYS A 167 -5.66 11.84 8.69
C CYS A 167 -6.20 11.95 10.14
N ASP A 168 -7.02 12.98 10.41
CA ASP A 168 -7.67 13.30 11.67
C ASP A 168 -9.19 13.06 11.60
N LEU A 169 -9.61 11.98 10.93
CA LEU A 169 -11.01 11.57 10.87
C LEU A 169 -11.59 11.41 12.30
N PRO A 170 -12.69 12.11 12.65
CA PRO A 170 -13.46 11.84 13.86
C PRO A 170 -13.83 10.35 13.93
N GLY A 171 -13.68 9.71 15.09
CA GLY A 171 -13.91 8.26 15.22
C GLY A 171 -12.76 7.36 14.74
N LYS A 172 -11.63 7.90 14.26
CA LYS A 172 -10.43 7.12 13.89
C LYS A 172 -9.97 6.17 14.97
N ASP A 173 -9.99 6.57 16.24
CA ASP A 173 -9.59 5.71 17.36
C ASP A 173 -10.54 4.52 17.50
N TYR A 174 -11.84 4.76 17.39
CA TYR A 174 -12.84 3.70 17.39
C TYR A 174 -12.68 2.77 16.19
N ILE A 175 -12.54 3.31 14.98
CA ILE A 175 -12.34 2.53 13.75
C ILE A 175 -11.04 1.71 13.84
N SER A 176 -9.93 2.34 14.24
CA SER A 176 -8.62 1.67 14.40
C SER A 176 -8.66 0.59 15.48
N SER A 177 -9.52 0.76 16.48
CA SER A 177 -9.74 -0.27 17.48
C SER A 177 -10.44 -1.49 16.90
N ILE A 178 -11.27 -1.35 15.87
CA ILE A 178 -12.08 -2.45 15.32
C ILE A 178 -11.62 -3.01 13.97
N MET A 179 -10.72 -2.32 13.26
CA MET A 179 -10.17 -2.76 11.98
C MET A 179 -8.84 -2.05 11.64
N PRO A 180 -7.92 -2.68 10.89
CA PRO A 180 -6.75 -1.99 10.33
C PRO A 180 -7.18 -0.85 9.41
N ILE A 181 -6.67 0.37 9.64
CA ILE A 181 -6.87 1.51 8.72
C ILE A 181 -5.66 1.63 7.80
N LYS A 182 -5.87 1.68 6.47
CA LYS A 182 -4.88 2.22 5.53
C LYS A 182 -5.39 3.55 5.00
N VAL A 183 -4.61 4.61 5.16
CA VAL A 183 -4.97 5.94 4.64
C VAL A 183 -4.29 6.12 3.28
N TYR A 184 -5.09 6.34 2.22
CA TYR A 184 -4.56 6.73 0.92
C TYR A 184 -4.83 8.23 0.74
N ASN A 185 -3.79 9.05 0.89
CA ASN A 185 -3.89 10.49 0.64
C ASN A 185 -3.88 10.75 -0.86
N LEU A 186 -5.03 11.07 -1.46
CA LEU A 186 -5.15 11.32 -2.91
C LEU A 186 -4.92 12.80 -3.29
N ASN A 187 -4.67 13.69 -2.32
CA ASN A 187 -4.35 15.10 -2.57
C ASN A 187 -2.85 15.33 -2.67
N TYR A 188 -2.26 14.81 -3.75
CA TYR A 188 -0.83 14.94 -4.01
C TYR A 188 -0.40 16.31 -4.53
N LYS A 189 -1.29 17.32 -4.57
CA LYS A 189 -0.96 18.65 -5.10
C LYS A 189 0.23 19.27 -4.36
N ASP A 190 0.35 19.01 -3.06
CA ASP A 190 1.44 19.50 -2.21
C ASP A 190 2.28 18.37 -1.56
N ASP A 191 1.89 17.10 -1.72
CA ASP A 191 2.64 15.93 -1.20
C ASP A 191 3.28 15.10 -2.33
N ARG A 192 4.40 15.62 -2.86
CA ARG A 192 5.18 14.93 -3.89
C ARG A 192 5.71 13.57 -3.43
N VAL A 193 6.17 13.47 -2.18
CA VAL A 193 6.73 12.24 -1.64
C VAL A 193 5.65 11.17 -1.47
N GLY A 194 4.48 11.54 -1.00
CA GLY A 194 3.31 10.65 -0.99
C GLY A 194 2.98 10.13 -2.39
N LEU A 195 3.04 10.99 -3.41
CA LEU A 195 2.77 10.58 -4.79
C LEU A 195 3.82 9.62 -5.33
N MET A 196 5.08 9.88 -5.04
CA MET A 196 6.19 8.98 -5.38
C MET A 196 6.02 7.62 -4.72
N ASN A 197 5.68 7.58 -3.44
CA ASN A 197 5.40 6.32 -2.74
C ASN A 197 4.21 5.59 -3.37
N TYR A 198 3.12 6.31 -3.67
CA TYR A 198 1.94 5.74 -4.28
C TYR A 198 2.23 5.11 -5.64
N ILE A 199 2.85 5.85 -6.56
CA ILE A 199 3.12 5.32 -7.89
C ILE A 199 4.12 4.16 -7.85
N LEU A 200 5.11 4.22 -6.95
CA LEU A 200 6.05 3.13 -6.72
C LEU A 200 5.31 1.86 -6.28
N GLU A 201 4.43 1.96 -5.27
CA GLU A 201 3.60 0.85 -4.80
C GLU A 201 2.74 0.27 -5.94
N GLN A 202 2.08 1.13 -6.72
CA GLN A 202 1.26 0.65 -7.84
C GLN A 202 2.06 -0.07 -8.92
N VAL A 203 3.24 0.44 -9.27
CA VAL A 203 4.09 -0.25 -10.25
C VAL A 203 4.60 -1.57 -9.70
N VAL A 204 5.03 -1.61 -8.44
CA VAL A 204 5.49 -2.82 -7.78
C VAL A 204 4.40 -3.89 -7.73
N ASP A 205 3.17 -3.52 -7.35
CA ASP A 205 2.03 -4.43 -7.33
C ASP A 205 1.78 -5.02 -8.73
N ILE A 206 1.81 -4.19 -9.77
CA ILE A 206 1.66 -4.64 -11.17
C ILE A 206 2.78 -5.62 -11.55
N LEU A 207 4.02 -5.32 -11.20
CA LEU A 207 5.14 -6.22 -11.49
C LEU A 207 4.99 -7.57 -10.76
N ASN A 208 4.55 -7.55 -9.51
CA ASN A 208 4.30 -8.74 -8.70
C ASN A 208 3.14 -9.59 -9.26
N ASP A 209 2.00 -8.97 -9.58
CA ASP A 209 0.83 -9.64 -10.17
C ASP A 209 1.18 -10.33 -11.49
N HIS A 210 2.02 -9.67 -12.29
CA HIS A 210 2.52 -10.23 -13.53
C HIS A 210 3.71 -11.17 -13.33
N HIS A 211 4.18 -11.44 -12.12
CA HIS A 211 5.36 -12.27 -11.85
C HIS A 211 6.58 -11.78 -12.65
N ILE A 212 6.88 -10.49 -12.54
CA ILE A 212 8.05 -9.83 -13.13
C ILE A 212 8.97 -9.41 -11.98
N PRO A 213 10.08 -10.13 -11.77
CA PRO A 213 11.07 -9.77 -10.75
C PRO A 213 11.66 -8.38 -11.03
N TYR A 214 11.82 -7.60 -9.97
CA TYR A 214 12.30 -6.23 -10.04
C TYR A 214 13.24 -5.93 -8.87
N TYR A 215 13.93 -4.78 -8.94
CA TYR A 215 14.60 -4.18 -7.80
C TYR A 215 14.47 -2.65 -7.86
N LEU A 216 14.51 -1.98 -6.71
CA LEU A 216 14.63 -0.51 -6.66
C LEU A 216 15.97 -0.09 -7.24
N ASP A 217 16.01 0.89 -8.13
CA ASP A 217 17.23 1.34 -8.80
C ASP A 217 17.44 2.86 -8.65
N CYS A 218 18.56 3.37 -9.16
CA CYS A 218 18.83 4.81 -9.31
C CYS A 218 18.54 5.64 -8.05
N GLY A 219 17.83 6.78 -8.18
CA GLY A 219 17.53 7.70 -7.08
C GLY A 219 16.63 7.06 -6.02
N THR A 220 15.73 6.17 -6.46
CA THR A 220 14.82 5.45 -5.58
C THR A 220 15.56 4.50 -4.64
N LEU A 221 16.53 3.73 -5.15
CA LEU A 221 17.42 2.91 -4.32
C LEU A 221 18.29 3.77 -3.41
N LEU A 222 18.85 4.87 -3.93
CA LEU A 222 19.70 5.77 -3.17
C LEU A 222 18.96 6.33 -1.95
N GLY A 223 17.72 6.82 -2.13
CA GLY A 223 16.86 7.25 -1.03
C GLY A 223 16.58 6.11 -0.04
N CYS A 224 16.17 4.95 -0.55
CA CYS A 224 15.88 3.77 0.28
C CYS A 224 17.04 3.38 1.20
N ILE A 225 18.28 3.42 0.69
CA ILE A 225 19.47 3.03 1.46
C ILE A 225 19.99 4.17 2.34
N ARG A 226 20.04 5.40 1.83
CA ARG A 226 20.65 6.54 2.53
C ARG A 226 19.73 7.18 3.55
N GLU A 227 18.45 7.32 3.21
CA GLU A 227 17.47 8.11 3.97
C GLU A 227 16.37 7.23 4.57
N ASN A 228 16.33 5.93 4.22
CA ASN A 228 15.24 5.01 4.56
C ASN A 228 13.86 5.55 4.14
N ALA A 229 13.85 6.35 3.06
CA ALA A 229 12.71 7.06 2.49
C ALA A 229 13.03 7.47 1.05
N LEU A 230 12.02 7.85 0.27
CA LEU A 230 12.24 8.49 -1.04
C LEU A 230 12.77 9.91 -0.85
N MET A 231 13.69 10.34 -1.72
CA MET A 231 14.34 11.64 -1.60
C MET A 231 13.36 12.76 -1.94
N LYS A 232 13.17 13.73 -1.04
CA LYS A 232 12.17 14.82 -1.18
C LYS A 232 12.31 15.67 -2.45
N HIS A 233 13.52 15.75 -3.00
CA HIS A 233 13.84 16.58 -4.15
C HIS A 233 13.71 15.85 -5.49
N ASP A 234 13.52 14.53 -5.48
CA ASP A 234 13.31 13.75 -6.70
C ASP A 234 11.97 14.09 -7.36
N SER A 235 11.89 13.79 -8.65
CA SER A 235 10.75 14.08 -9.53
C SER A 235 10.07 12.83 -10.07
N ASP A 236 10.57 11.67 -9.70
CA ASP A 236 10.32 10.39 -10.32
C ASP A 236 10.77 9.26 -9.38
N VAL A 237 10.34 8.04 -9.70
CA VAL A 237 10.80 6.83 -9.02
C VAL A 237 11.24 5.79 -10.04
N ASP A 238 12.22 4.99 -9.68
CA ASP A 238 12.94 4.09 -10.57
C ASP A 238 12.88 2.66 -10.06
N VAL A 239 12.44 1.75 -10.94
CA VAL A 239 12.56 0.31 -10.74
C VAL A 239 13.19 -0.33 -11.97
N THR A 240 13.89 -1.44 -11.76
CA THR A 240 14.53 -2.17 -12.85
C THR A 240 14.11 -3.63 -12.85
N ILE A 241 13.85 -4.14 -14.05
CA ILE A 241 13.62 -5.56 -14.35
C ILE A 241 14.77 -6.11 -15.20
N HIS A 242 14.88 -7.45 -15.29
CA HIS A 242 15.80 -8.05 -16.24
C HIS A 242 15.31 -7.86 -17.70
N LEU A 243 16.23 -7.67 -18.65
CA LEU A 243 15.93 -7.46 -20.07
C LEU A 243 15.09 -8.58 -20.68
N SER A 244 15.26 -9.83 -20.24
CA SER A 244 14.44 -10.95 -20.71
C SER A 244 12.93 -10.79 -20.41
N MET A 245 12.57 -9.93 -19.45
CA MET A 245 11.19 -9.62 -19.09
C MET A 245 10.59 -8.47 -19.91
N TRP A 246 11.37 -7.86 -20.82
CA TRP A 246 10.93 -6.70 -21.61
C TRP A 246 9.62 -6.96 -22.35
N ASN A 247 9.51 -8.05 -23.11
CA ASN A 247 8.31 -8.35 -23.88
C ASN A 247 7.08 -8.50 -22.98
N LYS A 248 7.27 -9.07 -21.79
CA LYS A 248 6.21 -9.25 -20.79
C LYS A 248 5.77 -7.90 -20.25
N LEU A 249 6.69 -7.07 -19.78
CA LEU A 249 6.42 -5.69 -19.34
C LEU A 249 5.72 -4.87 -20.45
N ASN A 250 6.25 -4.93 -21.67
CA ASN A 250 5.74 -4.15 -22.80
C ASN A 250 4.32 -4.55 -23.20
N SER A 251 3.92 -5.80 -22.94
CA SER A 251 2.54 -6.28 -23.17
C SER A 251 1.51 -5.80 -22.14
N ILE A 252 1.95 -5.25 -21.00
CA ILE A 252 1.03 -4.83 -19.91
C ILE A 252 0.25 -3.58 -20.34
N ASP A 253 -1.08 -3.68 -20.31
CA ASP A 253 -1.98 -2.53 -20.44
C ASP A 253 -2.12 -1.81 -19.09
N PHE A 254 -1.22 -0.86 -18.85
CA PHE A 254 -1.19 -0.05 -17.63
C PHE A 254 -2.49 0.73 -17.38
N ASN A 255 -3.29 1.01 -18.42
CA ASN A 255 -4.55 1.75 -18.25
C ASN A 255 -5.55 0.97 -17.40
N LYS A 256 -5.49 -0.37 -17.42
CA LYS A 256 -6.32 -1.23 -16.55
C LYS A 256 -6.05 -1.02 -15.06
N TYR A 257 -4.87 -0.53 -14.73
CA TYR A 257 -4.42 -0.24 -13.37
C TYR A 257 -4.49 1.26 -13.05
N GLY A 258 -5.14 2.06 -13.89
CA GLY A 258 -5.24 3.51 -13.70
C GLY A 258 -3.93 4.28 -13.97
N LEU A 259 -2.93 3.62 -14.57
CA LEU A 259 -1.66 4.24 -14.96
C LEU A 259 -1.61 4.47 -16.47
N LYS A 260 -1.07 5.61 -16.87
CA LYS A 260 -0.85 5.94 -18.27
C LYS A 260 0.61 5.71 -18.63
N ARG A 261 0.86 4.85 -19.62
CA ARG A 261 2.16 4.75 -20.27
C ARG A 261 2.44 6.02 -21.09
N THR A 262 3.55 6.69 -20.82
CA THR A 262 3.93 7.96 -21.48
C THR A 262 5.14 7.86 -22.36
N ARG A 263 6.04 6.90 -22.09
CA ARG A 263 7.25 6.67 -22.86
C ARG A 263 7.49 5.18 -23.02
N THR A 264 8.02 4.80 -24.17
CA THR A 264 8.56 3.47 -24.44
C THR A 264 9.81 3.67 -25.29
N MET A 265 10.95 3.23 -24.77
CA MET A 265 12.24 3.21 -25.45
C MET A 265 12.70 1.77 -25.59
N GLU A 266 13.21 1.41 -26.77
CA GLU A 266 13.67 0.06 -27.07
C GLU A 266 14.87 0.13 -28.04
N GLY A 267 15.84 -0.77 -27.85
CA GLY A 267 16.96 -0.96 -28.76
C GLY A 267 18.22 -0.17 -28.37
N SER A 268 18.79 0.58 -29.31
CA SER A 268 20.11 1.21 -29.14
C SER A 268 20.14 2.29 -28.06
N SER A 269 19.00 2.86 -27.68
CA SER A 269 18.89 3.83 -26.60
C SER A 269 18.58 3.18 -25.24
N GLY A 270 18.62 1.84 -25.15
CA GLY A 270 18.19 1.10 -23.97
C GLY A 270 16.69 0.82 -23.96
N TYR A 271 16.26 0.09 -22.93
CA TYR A 271 14.90 -0.40 -22.78
C TYR A 271 14.26 0.22 -21.53
N LEU A 272 13.20 1.00 -21.72
CA LEU A 272 12.55 1.77 -20.66
C LEU A 272 11.07 1.99 -20.96
N ILE A 273 10.22 1.80 -19.96
CA ILE A 273 8.84 2.27 -19.97
C ILE A 273 8.64 3.27 -18.84
N SER A 274 8.07 4.43 -19.16
CA SER A 274 7.61 5.39 -18.15
C SER A 274 6.12 5.32 -18.02
N VAL A 275 5.64 5.24 -16.79
CA VAL A 275 4.21 5.30 -16.46
C VAL A 275 3.94 6.42 -15.47
N LYS A 276 2.75 7.02 -15.53
CA LYS A 276 2.29 8.00 -14.56
C LYS A 276 0.84 7.82 -14.18
N THR A 277 0.41 8.46 -13.12
CA THR A 277 -1.02 8.58 -12.81
C THR A 277 -1.70 9.56 -13.78
N SER A 278 -3.02 9.51 -13.90
CA SER A 278 -3.77 10.43 -14.77
C SER A 278 -3.90 11.85 -14.20
N TYR A 279 -3.55 12.07 -12.93
CA TYR A 279 -3.85 13.30 -12.19
C TYR A 279 -2.61 14.05 -11.70
N ALA A 280 -1.41 13.50 -11.91
CA ALA A 280 -0.16 14.17 -11.56
C ALA A 280 0.92 13.92 -12.60
N ASP A 281 1.87 14.84 -12.69
CA ASP A 281 2.98 14.79 -13.64
C ASP A 281 4.25 14.21 -13.02
N LEU A 282 4.11 13.05 -12.38
CA LEU A 282 5.19 12.29 -11.76
C LEU A 282 5.23 10.90 -12.36
N TYR A 283 6.43 10.40 -12.66
CA TYR A 283 6.62 9.17 -13.40
C TYR A 283 7.27 8.10 -12.53
N CYS A 284 6.92 6.84 -12.81
CA CYS A 284 7.76 5.71 -12.47
C CYS A 284 8.44 5.23 -13.77
N ASP A 285 9.76 5.23 -13.74
CA ASP A 285 10.62 4.72 -14.80
C ASP A 285 10.94 3.24 -14.51
N ILE A 286 10.55 2.38 -15.45
CA ILE A 286 10.76 0.93 -15.41
C ILE A 286 11.82 0.56 -16.44
N TYR A 287 13.07 0.45 -16.01
CA TYR A 287 14.18 0.07 -16.86
C TYR A 287 14.20 -1.44 -17.08
N ALA A 288 14.67 -1.88 -18.24
CA ALA A 288 15.06 -3.26 -18.46
C ALA A 288 16.57 -3.31 -18.72
N ASN A 289 17.31 -3.92 -17.80
CA ASN A 289 18.78 -3.96 -17.83
C ASN A 289 19.29 -5.38 -18.14
N PRO A 290 20.46 -5.48 -18.78
CA PRO A 290 20.98 -6.76 -19.25
C PRO A 290 21.56 -7.64 -18.15
N ALA A 291 21.75 -7.15 -16.94
CA ALA A 291 22.17 -7.95 -15.78
C ALA A 291 21.18 -7.71 -14.65
N PHE A 292 20.85 -8.77 -13.91
CA PHE A 292 19.94 -8.71 -12.77
C PHE A 292 20.69 -9.08 -11.48
N PRO A 293 20.59 -8.30 -10.40
CA PRO A 293 21.25 -8.63 -9.14
C PRO A 293 20.52 -9.74 -8.40
N LEU A 294 21.26 -10.48 -7.57
CA LEU A 294 20.66 -11.15 -6.42
C LEU A 294 19.97 -10.09 -5.57
N VAL A 295 18.73 -10.31 -5.16
CA VAL A 295 17.95 -9.32 -4.39
C VAL A 295 17.73 -9.76 -2.94
N ILE A 296 17.59 -8.78 -2.06
CA ILE A 296 17.13 -8.95 -0.68
C ILE A 296 15.94 -8.02 -0.42
N GLU A 297 15.16 -8.36 0.60
CA GLU A 297 14.03 -7.53 1.03
C GLU A 297 14.51 -6.36 1.90
N LYS A 298 13.92 -5.18 1.66
CA LYS A 298 14.15 -3.96 2.44
C LYS A 298 12.83 -3.24 2.69
N THR A 299 12.55 -2.95 3.96
CA THR A 299 11.38 -2.17 4.35
C THR A 299 11.65 -0.67 4.19
N MET A 300 10.75 0.04 3.51
CA MET A 300 10.72 1.49 3.40
C MET A 300 9.26 1.97 3.49
N ASN A 301 8.97 2.90 4.40
CA ASN A 301 7.62 3.42 4.65
C ASN A 301 6.56 2.33 4.91
N GLY A 302 6.92 1.26 5.65
CA GLY A 302 6.00 0.16 5.97
C GLY A 302 5.79 -0.86 4.84
N ASN A 303 6.26 -0.58 3.62
CA ASN A 303 6.21 -1.50 2.50
C ASN A 303 7.54 -2.25 2.34
N VAL A 304 7.49 -3.47 1.82
CA VAL A 304 8.67 -4.31 1.55
C VAL A 304 9.00 -4.26 0.07
N TYR A 305 10.26 -3.94 -0.25
CA TYR A 305 10.75 -3.86 -1.63
C TYR A 305 11.97 -4.75 -1.85
N SER A 306 12.14 -5.22 -3.08
CA SER A 306 13.38 -5.88 -3.52
C SER A 306 14.46 -4.84 -3.80
N VAL A 307 15.65 -5.03 -3.21
CA VAL A 307 16.83 -4.20 -3.47
C VAL A 307 18.03 -5.08 -3.84
N PRO A 308 19.02 -4.57 -4.59
CA PRO A 308 20.22 -5.34 -4.91
C PRO A 308 20.97 -5.78 -3.65
N THR A 309 21.43 -7.03 -3.60
CA THR A 309 22.31 -7.54 -2.54
C THR A 309 23.58 -6.70 -2.52
N ASN A 310 24.03 -6.25 -1.34
CA ASN A 310 25.14 -5.29 -1.24
C ASN A 310 24.85 -3.97 -2.00
N SER A 311 23.68 -3.38 -1.71
CA SER A 311 23.22 -2.13 -2.32
C SER A 311 24.24 -1.00 -2.22
N GLU A 312 25.08 -0.99 -1.18
CA GLU A 312 26.12 0.03 -1.03
C GLU A 312 27.17 -0.03 -2.13
N LEU A 313 27.68 -1.22 -2.46
CA LEU A 313 28.62 -1.40 -3.56
C LEU A 313 27.95 -1.08 -4.89
N TYR A 314 26.70 -1.50 -5.07
CA TYR A 314 25.92 -1.18 -6.26
C TYR A 314 25.83 0.34 -6.47
N LEU A 315 25.41 1.08 -5.44
CA LEU A 315 25.35 2.55 -5.45
C LEU A 315 26.73 3.19 -5.66
N THR A 316 27.80 2.59 -5.14
CA THR A 316 29.18 3.05 -5.41
C THR A 316 29.55 2.91 -6.89
N GLN A 317 29.12 1.85 -7.57
CA GLN A 317 29.34 1.72 -9.02
C GLN A 317 28.53 2.74 -9.83
N LEU A 318 27.34 3.11 -9.37
CA LEU A 318 26.49 4.10 -10.04
C LEU A 318 26.99 5.54 -9.85
N TYR A 319 27.29 5.91 -8.61
CA TYR A 319 27.45 7.31 -8.23
C TYR A 319 28.85 7.65 -7.72
N GLY A 320 29.64 6.67 -7.26
CA GLY A 320 30.90 6.89 -6.54
C GLY A 320 30.61 7.13 -5.05
N ASP A 321 30.98 8.31 -4.54
CA ASP A 321 30.64 8.70 -3.16
C ASP A 321 29.18 9.18 -3.06
N TRP A 322 28.26 8.22 -3.03
CA TRP A 322 26.81 8.46 -2.99
C TRP A 322 26.29 8.94 -1.63
N ARG A 323 27.10 8.81 -0.58
CA ARG A 323 26.74 9.24 0.77
C ARG A 323 26.72 10.76 0.89
N VAL A 324 27.51 11.44 0.06
CA VAL A 324 27.50 12.90 -0.05
C VAL A 324 26.58 13.32 -1.21
N PRO A 325 25.52 14.13 -0.96
CA PRO A 325 24.67 14.65 -2.02
C PRO A 325 25.50 15.43 -3.05
N SER A 326 25.40 15.03 -4.32
CA SER A 326 26.17 15.63 -5.42
C SER A 326 25.32 16.08 -6.62
N GLY A 327 24.03 15.73 -6.65
CA GLY A 327 23.16 15.94 -7.83
C GLY A 327 23.56 15.12 -9.06
N LYS A 328 24.49 14.17 -8.92
CA LYS A 328 24.94 13.30 -10.01
C LYS A 328 23.85 12.29 -10.36
N HIS A 329 23.53 12.19 -11.65
CA HIS A 329 22.66 11.13 -12.18
C HIS A 329 23.49 9.91 -12.63
N ALA A 330 22.88 8.73 -12.57
CA ALA A 330 23.50 7.52 -13.11
C ALA A 330 23.55 7.61 -14.64
N ASP A 331 24.67 7.17 -15.24
CA ASP A 331 24.87 7.23 -16.69
C ASP A 331 24.13 6.06 -17.39
N TRP A 332 22.82 6.19 -17.57
CA TRP A 332 22.01 5.22 -18.31
C TRP A 332 21.85 5.62 -19.79
N PRO A 333 21.88 4.68 -20.75
CA PRO A 333 22.07 3.23 -20.60
C PRO A 333 23.56 2.80 -20.58
N ASN A 334 24.50 3.71 -20.86
CA ASN A 334 25.88 3.34 -21.16
C ASN A 334 26.58 2.60 -20.01
N LEU A 335 26.43 3.07 -18.77
CA LEU A 335 26.98 2.41 -17.59
C LEU A 335 26.37 1.02 -17.40
N PHE A 336 25.05 0.94 -17.42
CA PHE A 336 24.27 -0.27 -17.13
C PHE A 336 24.46 -1.38 -18.15
N TYR A 337 24.66 -1.02 -19.42
CA TYR A 337 24.87 -1.97 -20.51
C TYR A 337 26.34 -2.34 -20.73
N ASN A 338 27.27 -1.68 -20.01
CA ASN A 338 28.71 -1.90 -20.18
C ASN A 338 29.42 -2.04 -18.82
N LYS A 339 29.90 -0.93 -18.25
CA LYS A 339 30.85 -0.94 -17.15
C LYS A 339 30.29 -1.57 -15.88
N LEU A 340 28.98 -1.39 -15.60
CA LEU A 340 28.35 -1.97 -14.42
C LEU A 340 28.37 -3.50 -14.48
N VAL A 341 28.02 -4.06 -15.65
CA VAL A 341 27.97 -5.51 -15.90
C VAL A 341 29.27 -6.21 -15.53
N THR A 342 30.41 -5.58 -15.83
CA THR A 342 31.76 -6.12 -15.59
C THR A 342 32.48 -5.46 -14.40
N SER A 343 31.77 -4.71 -13.56
CA SER A 343 32.36 -4.03 -12.41
C SER A 343 32.66 -4.98 -11.25
N ASP A 344 33.23 -4.46 -10.17
CA ASP A 344 33.42 -5.20 -8.91
C ASP A 344 32.10 -5.74 -8.33
N TYR A 345 30.97 -5.15 -8.72
CA TYR A 345 29.65 -5.62 -8.31
C TYR A 345 29.23 -6.92 -9.02
N SER A 346 29.90 -7.32 -10.10
CA SER A 346 29.49 -8.45 -10.95
C SER A 346 29.37 -9.81 -10.25
N LYS A 347 30.01 -9.97 -9.10
CA LYS A 347 29.87 -11.14 -8.23
C LYS A 347 28.50 -11.29 -7.55
N TYR A 348 27.67 -10.24 -7.60
CA TYR A 348 26.31 -10.23 -7.04
C TYR A 348 25.23 -10.30 -8.12
N TRP A 349 25.58 -10.56 -9.38
CA TRP A 349 24.58 -10.87 -10.40
C TRP A 349 23.95 -12.24 -10.15
N ASP A 350 22.64 -12.32 -10.37
CA ASP A 350 21.91 -13.57 -10.38
C ASP A 350 22.17 -14.31 -11.70
N LEU A 351 22.93 -15.40 -11.60
CA LEU A 351 23.35 -16.20 -12.76
C LEU A 351 22.21 -16.99 -13.41
N ASN A 352 21.01 -16.98 -12.82
CA ASN A 352 19.81 -17.50 -13.48
C ASN A 352 19.33 -16.61 -14.64
N TYR A 353 19.80 -15.36 -14.70
CA TYR A 353 19.50 -14.44 -15.79
C TYR A 353 20.68 -14.32 -16.74
N GLU A 354 20.41 -14.45 -18.05
CA GLU A 354 21.43 -14.31 -19.08
C GLU A 354 21.88 -12.86 -19.21
N ILE A 355 23.19 -12.64 -19.06
CA ILE A 355 23.78 -11.31 -19.18
C ILE A 355 23.99 -10.94 -20.65
N THR A 356 23.13 -10.07 -21.19
CA THR A 356 23.20 -9.64 -22.60
C THR A 356 24.14 -8.45 -22.77
N LYS A 357 25.35 -8.66 -23.30
CA LYS A 357 26.25 -7.54 -23.61
C LYS A 357 25.80 -6.85 -24.90
N LYS A 358 25.74 -5.52 -24.90
CA LYS A 358 25.58 -4.75 -26.13
C LYS A 358 26.82 -4.98 -26.99
N ALA A 359 26.65 -5.41 -28.24
CA ALA A 359 27.75 -5.43 -29.20
C ALA A 359 28.28 -4.00 -29.33
N LYS A 360 29.60 -3.83 -29.21
CA LYS A 360 30.27 -2.53 -29.30
C LYS A 360 30.06 -1.86 -30.65
#